data_AF-A0A2N7U3H5-F1
#
_entry.id   AF-A0A2N7U3H5-F1
#
_cell.length_a   1.000
_cell.length_b   1.000
_cell.length_c   1.000
_cell.angle_alpha   90.00
_cell.angle_beta   90.00
_cell.angle_gamma   90.00
#
_symmetry.space_group_name_H-M   'P 1'
#
loop_
_entity.id
_entity.type
_entity.pdbx_description
1 polymer ?
#
loop_
_entity_poly.entity_id
_entity_poly.type
_entity_poly.pdbx_seq_one_letter_code
_entity_poly.pdbx_strand_id
1 'polypeptide(L)'
;MARPCRNGCTVVHPTHEELPMQALTPEQYERLRDLAAAWQQQQGRGMKASPHYNPRLTVDALCFQELPASLDDTLRERYLVGALVTPVSLSLALVPVEADRPSPEPESRRRFALPSGCYPFAVERLGAPLWLWRCELMTDLSDIGSLHEASRLAQQLMDRVMTPEA
;
A
#
# COMPACT_ATOMS: atom_id res chain seq x y z
N MET A 1 11.89 21.89 61.01
CA MET A 1 12.22 20.58 60.40
C MET A 1 11.11 20.24 59.43
N ALA A 2 11.42 20.22 58.14
CA ALA A 2 10.47 20.25 57.04
C ALA A 2 9.88 18.86 56.71
N ARG A 3 8.62 18.89 56.23
CA ARG A 3 7.80 17.79 55.69
C ARG A 3 8.33 17.37 54.28
N PRO A 4 7.58 16.58 53.49
CA PRO A 4 7.58 15.11 53.40
C PRO A 4 8.16 14.60 52.06
N CYS A 5 8.55 13.32 52.01
CA CYS A 5 8.94 12.65 50.77
C CYS A 5 7.75 12.19 49.92
N ARG A 6 7.88 12.45 48.61
CA ARG A 6 7.34 11.69 47.44
C ARG A 6 5.83 11.57 47.27
N ASN A 7 5.23 12.61 46.70
CA ASN A 7 4.19 12.47 45.68
C ASN A 7 4.78 12.91 44.33
N GLY A 8 4.55 12.16 43.25
CA GLY A 8 5.01 12.54 41.92
C GLY A 8 5.03 11.42 40.88
N CYS A 9 4.07 10.49 40.90
CA CYS A 9 3.71 9.78 39.67
C CYS A 9 2.84 10.71 38.83
N THR A 10 3.43 11.45 37.90
CA THR A 10 2.81 11.83 36.63
C THR A 10 3.96 12.23 35.71
N VAL A 11 4.47 11.28 34.92
CA VAL A 11 5.15 11.67 33.68
C VAL A 11 4.02 12.10 32.75
N VAL A 12 3.70 13.38 32.82
CA VAL A 12 3.08 14.08 31.69
C VAL A 12 4.08 13.98 30.55
N HIS A 13 3.81 13.12 29.57
CA HIS A 13 4.48 13.19 28.29
C HIS A 13 3.98 14.47 27.60
N PRO A 14 4.83 15.48 27.38
CA PRO A 14 4.43 16.62 26.57
C PRO A 14 4.74 16.32 25.09
N THR A 15 3.82 16.77 24.24
CA THR A 15 4.08 17.29 22.90
C THR A 15 4.26 16.27 21.77
N HIS A 16 3.11 15.93 21.17
CA HIS A 16 2.89 15.88 19.73
C HIS A 16 3.80 16.88 18.96
N GLU A 17 4.38 16.44 17.84
CA GLU A 17 5.08 17.21 16.77
C GLU A 17 6.49 16.70 16.44
N GLU A 18 6.58 15.40 16.18
CA GLU A 18 7.52 14.87 15.19
C GLU A 18 6.70 13.88 14.37
N LEU A 19 6.19 14.30 13.21
CA LEU A 19 5.68 13.36 12.20
C LEU A 19 6.89 12.51 11.79
N PRO A 20 7.05 11.27 12.28
CA PRO A 20 8.10 10.43 11.76
C PRO A 20 7.73 10.20 10.30
N MET A 21 8.71 10.10 9.41
CA MET A 21 8.51 9.36 8.17
C MET A 21 7.72 8.12 8.53
N GLN A 22 6.46 7.98 8.07
CA GLN A 22 5.56 6.91 8.47
C GLN A 22 6.12 5.60 7.90
N ALA A 23 7.14 5.08 8.57
CA ALA A 23 7.77 3.83 8.24
C ALA A 23 6.81 2.75 8.70
N LEU A 24 6.38 1.92 7.74
CA LEU A 24 5.55 0.76 8.01
C LEU A 24 6.19 -0.12 9.09
N THR A 25 5.36 -0.76 9.91
CA THR A 25 5.89 -1.71 10.90
C THR A 25 6.53 -2.91 10.19
N PRO A 26 7.46 -3.62 10.84
CA PRO A 26 8.03 -4.83 10.27
C PRO A 26 6.95 -5.83 9.84
N GLU A 27 5.88 -6.00 10.62
CA GLU A 27 4.79 -6.93 10.26
C GLU A 27 4.05 -6.50 8.99
N GLN A 28 3.90 -5.19 8.76
CA GLN A 28 3.29 -4.67 7.53
C GLN A 28 4.19 -4.94 6.32
N TYR A 29 5.51 -4.74 6.44
CA TYR A 29 6.46 -5.08 5.38
C TYR A 29 6.45 -6.58 5.07
N GLU A 30 6.41 -7.44 6.09
CA GLU A 30 6.33 -8.89 5.90
C GLU A 30 5.03 -9.28 5.17
N ARG A 31 3.89 -8.68 5.55
CA ARG A 31 2.62 -8.87 4.84
C ARG A 31 2.71 -8.45 3.37
N LEU A 32 3.30 -7.29 3.08
CA LEU A 32 3.43 -6.82 1.70
C LEU A 32 4.29 -7.76 0.87
N ARG A 33 5.35 -8.30 1.46
CA ARG A 33 6.20 -9.32 0.84
C ARG A 33 5.45 -10.63 0.61
N ASP A 34 4.68 -11.11 1.59
CA ASP A 34 3.86 -12.31 1.46
C ASP A 34 2.77 -12.14 0.40
N LEU A 35 2.16 -10.94 0.35
CA LEU A 35 1.17 -10.56 -0.66
C LEU A 35 1.79 -10.57 -2.06
N ALA A 36 2.94 -9.93 -2.26
CA ALA A 36 3.64 -9.92 -3.54
C ALA A 36 4.03 -11.35 -3.96
N ALA A 37 4.51 -12.18 -3.03
CA ALA A 37 4.83 -13.58 -3.28
C ALA A 37 3.58 -14.39 -3.67
N ALA A 38 2.48 -14.26 -2.94
CA ALA A 38 1.21 -14.94 -3.26
C ALA A 38 0.67 -14.51 -4.63
N TRP A 39 0.74 -13.22 -4.94
CA TRP A 39 0.35 -12.68 -6.24
C TRP A 39 1.23 -13.25 -7.36
N GLN A 40 2.54 -13.30 -7.17
CA GLN A 40 3.47 -13.91 -8.12
C GLN A 40 3.19 -15.39 -8.35
N GLN A 41 2.83 -16.15 -7.31
CA GLN A 41 2.48 -17.57 -7.44
C GLN A 41 1.17 -17.77 -8.22
N GLN A 42 0.14 -16.96 -7.90
CA GLN A 42 -1.19 -17.04 -8.52
C GLN A 42 -1.15 -16.59 -9.99
N GLN A 43 -0.59 -15.41 -10.25
CA GLN A 43 -0.64 -14.77 -11.56
C GLN A 43 0.60 -15.07 -12.43
N GLY A 44 1.68 -15.58 -11.84
CA GLY A 44 2.94 -15.83 -12.56
C GLY A 44 2.81 -16.82 -13.72
N ARG A 45 1.84 -17.73 -13.70
CA ARG A 45 1.55 -18.60 -14.86
C ARG A 45 0.81 -17.87 -15.97
N GLY A 46 -0.17 -17.03 -15.63
CA GLY A 46 -0.94 -16.26 -16.61
C GLY A 46 -0.10 -15.17 -17.27
N MET A 47 0.76 -14.50 -16.50
CA MET A 47 1.59 -13.41 -16.99
C MET A 47 2.72 -13.85 -17.90
N LYS A 48 3.31 -15.02 -17.67
CA LYS A 48 4.35 -15.58 -18.57
C LYS A 48 3.85 -15.82 -19.98
N ALA A 49 2.53 -15.97 -20.15
CA ALA A 49 1.89 -16.10 -21.46
C ALA A 49 1.58 -14.74 -22.11
N SER A 50 1.75 -13.62 -21.39
CA SER A 50 1.43 -12.30 -21.91
C SER A 50 2.55 -11.78 -22.83
N PRO A 51 2.20 -11.12 -23.94
CA PRO A 51 3.19 -10.55 -24.88
C PRO A 51 4.00 -9.40 -24.26
N HIS A 52 3.50 -8.74 -23.21
CA HIS A 52 4.16 -7.65 -22.49
C HIS A 52 4.94 -8.13 -21.25
N TYR A 53 5.21 -9.44 -21.13
CA TYR A 53 5.94 -9.98 -19.98
C TYR A 53 7.39 -9.47 -19.96
N ASN A 54 7.73 -8.72 -18.91
CA ASN A 54 9.08 -8.25 -18.67
C ASN A 54 9.82 -9.18 -17.67
N PRO A 55 10.73 -10.06 -18.13
CA PRO A 55 11.47 -10.98 -17.25
C PRO A 55 12.44 -10.28 -16.29
N ARG A 56 12.70 -8.98 -16.49
CA ARG A 56 13.60 -8.19 -15.63
C ARG A 56 12.89 -7.63 -14.40
N LEU A 57 11.56 -7.68 -14.41
CA LEU A 57 10.72 -7.24 -13.31
C LEU A 57 10.18 -8.44 -12.55
N THR A 58 9.92 -8.22 -11.27
CA THR A 58 9.26 -9.16 -10.37
C THR A 58 8.03 -8.50 -9.78
N VAL A 59 7.18 -9.29 -9.14
CA VAL A 59 6.04 -8.74 -8.43
C VAL A 59 6.56 -8.14 -7.13
N ASP A 60 6.34 -6.84 -6.94
CA ASP A 60 6.85 -6.12 -5.78
C ASP A 60 5.87 -5.03 -5.33
N ALA A 61 5.83 -4.81 -4.02
CA ALA A 61 4.94 -3.88 -3.36
C ALA A 61 5.78 -2.71 -2.82
N LEU A 62 5.80 -1.61 -3.58
CA LEU A 62 6.70 -0.47 -3.35
C LEU A 62 5.95 0.78 -2.89
N CYS A 63 6.65 1.61 -2.11
CA CYS A 63 6.17 2.94 -1.68
C CYS A 63 4.83 2.91 -0.94
N PHE A 64 4.62 1.86 -0.13
CA PHE A 64 3.43 1.76 0.71
C PHE A 64 3.49 2.74 1.88
N GLN A 65 2.39 3.45 2.11
CA GLN A 65 2.22 4.39 3.21
C GLN A 65 0.78 4.31 3.74
N GLU A 66 0.56 4.65 5.00
CA GLU A 66 -0.79 4.72 5.57
C GLU A 66 -1.58 5.85 4.88
N LEU A 67 -2.78 5.53 4.41
CA LEU A 67 -3.70 6.51 3.86
C LEU A 67 -4.29 7.33 5.03
N PRO A 68 -4.15 8.66 5.03
CA PRO A 68 -4.72 9.50 6.08
C PRO A 68 -6.23 9.30 6.19
N ALA A 69 -6.72 9.05 7.40
CA ALA A 69 -8.16 8.87 7.68
C ALA A 69 -9.02 10.09 7.31
N SER A 70 -8.40 11.27 7.13
CA SER A 70 -9.08 12.50 6.72
C SER A 70 -9.44 12.57 5.24
N LEU A 71 -8.90 11.68 4.41
CA LEU A 71 -9.17 11.70 2.96
C LEU A 71 -10.53 11.08 2.60
N ASP A 72 -11.08 10.26 3.50
CA ASP A 72 -12.35 9.59 3.27
C ASP A 72 -13.05 9.35 4.62
N ASP A 73 -13.93 10.27 5.04
CA ASP A 73 -14.71 10.17 6.29
C ASP A 73 -15.59 8.91 6.32
N THR A 74 -15.81 8.29 5.16
CA THR A 74 -16.53 7.01 5.03
C THR A 74 -15.67 5.80 5.41
N LEU A 75 -14.34 5.95 5.39
CA LEU A 75 -13.40 4.92 5.81
C LEU A 75 -13.11 5.09 7.29
N ARG A 76 -13.87 4.38 8.13
CA ARG A 76 -13.56 4.21 9.56
C ARG A 76 -12.27 3.41 9.81
N GLU A 77 -11.55 3.09 8.76
CA GLU A 77 -10.67 1.95 8.58
C GLU A 77 -9.35 2.41 7.99
N ARG A 78 -8.22 1.88 8.48
CA ARG A 78 -6.90 2.25 7.96
C ARG A 78 -6.50 1.32 6.82
N TYR A 79 -5.95 1.94 5.79
CA TYR A 79 -5.43 1.24 4.61
C TYR A 79 -4.03 1.74 4.31
N LEU A 80 -3.17 0.84 3.86
CA LEU A 80 -1.88 1.15 3.27
C LEU A 80 -2.08 1.32 1.78
N VAL A 81 -1.72 2.46 1.22
CA VAL A 81 -1.70 2.71 -0.21
C VAL A 81 -0.28 2.65 -0.72
N GLY A 82 -0.05 1.94 -1.82
CA GLY A 82 1.25 1.84 -2.47
C GLY A 82 1.13 1.43 -3.92
N ALA A 83 2.27 1.22 -4.57
CA ALA A 83 2.35 0.75 -5.94
C ALA A 83 2.72 -0.75 -5.97
N LEU A 84 1.88 -1.55 -6.60
CA LEU A 84 2.16 -2.93 -6.95
C LEU A 84 2.75 -2.98 -8.36
N VAL A 85 4.05 -3.22 -8.42
CA VAL A 85 4.77 -3.50 -9.66
C VAL A 85 4.57 -4.98 -9.98
N THR A 86 4.28 -5.28 -11.24
CA THR A 86 4.25 -6.64 -11.75
C THR A 86 5.04 -6.71 -13.06
N PRO A 87 5.50 -7.89 -13.51
CA PRO A 87 6.19 -8.02 -14.79
C PRO A 87 5.44 -7.52 -16.04
N VAL A 88 4.12 -7.27 -15.97
CA VAL A 88 3.32 -6.83 -17.12
C VAL A 88 2.67 -5.47 -16.92
N SER A 89 2.44 -5.05 -15.67
CA SER A 89 1.66 -3.86 -15.35
C SER A 89 2.08 -3.24 -14.03
N LEU A 90 1.86 -1.94 -13.89
CA LEU A 90 1.94 -1.19 -12.66
C LEU A 90 0.53 -0.83 -12.21
N SER A 91 0.19 -1.21 -10.98
CA SER A 91 -1.10 -0.93 -10.37
C SER A 91 -0.90 -0.19 -9.04
N LEU A 92 -1.84 0.66 -8.65
CA LEU A 92 -1.99 1.02 -7.25
C LEU A 92 -2.58 -0.16 -6.49
N ALA A 93 -2.14 -0.33 -5.25
CA ALA A 93 -2.63 -1.33 -4.34
C ALA A 93 -2.97 -0.70 -2.98
N LEU A 94 -4.17 -0.96 -2.47
CA LEU A 94 -4.53 -0.69 -1.08
C LEU A 94 -4.67 -1.99 -0.29
N VAL A 95 -3.99 -2.06 0.84
CA VAL A 95 -3.97 -3.24 1.71
C VAL A 95 -4.49 -2.81 3.08
N PRO A 96 -5.41 -3.56 3.72
CA PRO A 96 -5.83 -3.24 5.08
C PRO A 96 -4.64 -3.34 6.04
N VAL A 97 -4.53 -2.36 6.96
CA VAL A 97 -3.52 -2.42 8.03
C VAL A 97 -3.81 -3.62 8.94
N GLU A 98 -5.09 -3.87 9.21
CA GLU A 98 -5.59 -4.91 10.07
C GLU A 98 -5.61 -6.28 9.37
N ALA A 99 -4.91 -7.24 9.97
CA ALA A 99 -4.74 -8.62 9.48
C ALA A 99 -6.05 -9.40 9.34
N ASP A 100 -6.91 -9.21 10.32
CA ASP A 100 -8.13 -9.99 10.52
C ASP A 100 -9.29 -9.42 9.68
N ARG A 101 -9.04 -8.41 8.85
CA ARG A 101 -10.11 -7.79 8.07
C ARG A 101 -10.68 -8.83 7.08
N PRO A 102 -11.99 -9.10 7.13
CA PRO A 102 -12.62 -9.98 6.18
C PRO A 102 -12.47 -9.40 4.77
N SER A 103 -12.18 -10.28 3.81
CA SER A 103 -12.11 -9.91 2.41
C SER A 103 -13.51 -9.49 1.94
N PRO A 104 -13.65 -8.34 1.23
CA PRO A 104 -14.92 -7.96 0.63
C PRO A 104 -15.32 -8.96 -0.47
N GLU A 105 -16.57 -8.87 -0.93
CA GLU A 105 -17.10 -9.81 -1.94
C GLU A 105 -16.21 -9.81 -3.19
N PRO A 106 -15.89 -10.99 -3.78
CA PRO A 106 -15.08 -11.06 -4.98
C PRO A 106 -15.67 -10.17 -6.07
N GLU A 107 -14.81 -9.51 -6.85
CA GLU A 107 -15.20 -8.54 -7.90
C GLU A 107 -15.85 -7.24 -7.41
N SER A 108 -15.95 -7.03 -6.10
CA SER A 108 -16.27 -5.72 -5.53
C SER A 108 -15.35 -4.65 -6.11
N ARG A 109 -15.93 -3.52 -6.49
CA ARG A 109 -15.18 -2.32 -6.88
C ARG A 109 -15.55 -1.18 -5.94
N ARG A 110 -14.55 -0.57 -5.33
CA ARG A 110 -14.70 0.59 -4.46
C ARG A 110 -13.88 1.74 -5.01
N ARG A 111 -14.48 2.92 -5.07
CA ARG A 111 -13.76 4.15 -5.39
C ARG A 111 -13.14 4.69 -4.11
N PHE A 112 -11.85 5.01 -4.17
CA PHE A 112 -11.12 5.64 -3.09
C PHE A 112 -10.74 7.06 -3.51
N ALA A 113 -11.04 8.04 -2.65
CA ALA A 113 -10.58 9.40 -2.85
C ALA A 113 -9.10 9.50 -2.42
N LEU A 114 -8.22 9.77 -3.38
CA LEU A 114 -6.83 10.10 -3.17
C LEU A 114 -6.66 11.61 -3.42
N PRO A 115 -5.59 12.26 -2.92
CA PRO A 115 -5.39 13.70 -3.10
C PRO A 115 -5.47 14.16 -4.56
N SER A 116 -4.91 13.37 -5.47
CA SER A 116 -4.99 13.61 -6.92
C SER A 116 -6.37 13.39 -7.54
N GLY A 117 -7.25 12.59 -6.92
CA GLY A 117 -8.56 12.28 -7.47
C GLY A 117 -9.14 10.95 -6.98
N CYS A 118 -10.30 10.59 -7.52
CA CYS A 118 -11.01 9.36 -7.14
C CYS A 118 -10.68 8.20 -8.10
N TYR A 119 -10.09 7.13 -7.58
CA TYR A 119 -9.70 5.96 -8.39
C TYR A 119 -10.59 4.75 -8.11
N PRO A 120 -11.04 4.01 -9.14
CA PRO A 120 -11.80 2.79 -8.97
C PRO A 120 -10.87 1.61 -8.68
N PHE A 121 -10.86 1.14 -7.45
CA PHE A 121 -10.15 -0.08 -7.06
C PHE A 121 -11.06 -1.29 -7.15
N ALA A 122 -10.55 -2.39 -7.68
CA ALA A 122 -11.20 -3.70 -7.65
C ALA A 122 -10.56 -4.57 -6.57
N VAL A 123 -11.35 -5.38 -5.87
CA VAL A 123 -10.77 -6.34 -4.92
C VAL A 123 -10.07 -7.47 -5.68
N GLU A 124 -8.83 -7.73 -5.29
CA GLU A 124 -8.03 -8.86 -5.73
C GLU A 124 -7.77 -9.78 -4.53
N ARG A 125 -8.18 -11.05 -4.65
CA ARG A 125 -8.01 -12.06 -3.61
C ARG A 125 -6.87 -12.98 -4.00
N LEU A 126 -5.89 -13.14 -3.11
CA LEU A 126 -4.68 -13.93 -3.31
C LEU A 126 -4.67 -15.23 -2.49
N GLY A 127 -5.86 -15.63 -2.02
CA GLY A 127 -6.07 -16.72 -1.07
C GLY A 127 -6.57 -16.19 0.27
N ALA A 128 -7.29 -17.00 1.05
CA ALA A 128 -7.65 -16.58 2.41
C ALA A 128 -6.41 -16.69 3.32
N PRO A 129 -6.03 -15.64 4.08
CA PRO A 129 -6.69 -14.35 4.31
C PRO A 129 -6.11 -13.15 3.51
N LEU A 130 -5.28 -13.36 2.50
CA LEU A 130 -4.62 -12.29 1.73
C LEU A 130 -5.52 -11.69 0.63
N TRP A 131 -5.81 -10.41 0.75
CA TRP A 131 -6.53 -9.65 -0.25
C TRP A 131 -6.05 -8.20 -0.29
N LEU A 132 -6.26 -7.55 -1.43
CA LEU A 132 -5.97 -6.14 -1.64
C LEU A 132 -6.99 -5.50 -2.57
N TRP A 133 -7.04 -4.19 -2.55
CA TRP A 133 -7.68 -3.36 -3.57
C TRP A 133 -6.64 -3.04 -4.63
N ARG A 134 -6.89 -3.35 -5.90
CA ARG A 134 -5.99 -3.06 -7.02
C ARG A 134 -6.66 -2.09 -7.98
N CYS A 135 -5.95 -1.03 -8.37
CA CYS A 135 -6.32 -0.14 -9.46
C CYS A 135 -5.19 -0.15 -10.48
N GLU A 136 -5.43 -0.78 -11.62
CA GLU A 136 -4.45 -0.80 -12.70
C GLU A 136 -4.31 0.61 -13.30
N LEU A 137 -3.08 1.12 -13.35
CA LEU A 137 -2.80 2.44 -13.91
C LEU A 137 -2.01 2.36 -15.21
N MET A 138 -1.11 1.37 -15.32
CA MET A 138 -0.30 1.19 -16.51
C MET A 138 -0.13 -0.28 -16.83
N THR A 139 -0.32 -0.67 -18.09
CA THR A 139 -0.27 -2.06 -18.56
C THR A 139 0.89 -2.35 -19.49
N ASP A 140 1.79 -1.38 -19.67
CA ASP A 140 3.03 -1.57 -20.43
C ASP A 140 4.22 -1.17 -19.58
N LEU A 141 5.01 -2.17 -19.20
CA LEU A 141 6.30 -2.00 -18.52
C LEU A 141 7.44 -2.60 -19.36
N SER A 142 7.23 -2.77 -20.67
CA SER A 142 8.19 -3.42 -21.55
C SER A 142 9.49 -2.60 -21.71
N ASP A 143 9.37 -1.28 -21.64
CA ASP A 143 10.48 -0.33 -21.68
C ASP A 143 11.28 -0.24 -20.37
N ILE A 144 10.76 -0.79 -19.26
CA ILE A 144 11.44 -0.74 -17.97
C ILE A 144 12.61 -1.71 -17.97
N GLY A 145 13.82 -1.18 -17.94
CA GLY A 145 15.05 -1.95 -18.05
C GLY A 145 15.47 -2.62 -16.75
N SER A 146 14.98 -2.17 -15.59
CA SER A 146 15.43 -2.66 -14.28
C SER A 146 14.41 -2.42 -13.15
N LEU A 147 14.59 -3.14 -12.04
CA LEU A 147 13.83 -2.91 -10.81
C LEU A 147 13.98 -1.47 -10.28
N HIS A 148 15.15 -0.85 -10.47
CA HIS A 148 15.39 0.53 -10.02
C HIS A 148 14.49 1.52 -10.79
N GLU A 149 14.30 1.31 -12.08
CA GLU A 149 13.36 2.11 -12.88
C GLU A 149 11.91 1.86 -12.48
N ALA A 150 11.53 0.62 -12.17
CA ALA A 150 10.21 0.32 -11.63
C ALA A 150 9.98 0.99 -10.27
N SER A 151 10.99 1.02 -9.40
CA SER A 151 10.92 1.72 -8.11
C SER A 151 10.77 3.23 -8.31
N ARG A 152 11.52 3.83 -9.23
CA ARG A 152 11.35 5.25 -9.58
C ARG A 152 9.96 5.54 -10.10
N LEU A 153 9.41 4.66 -10.94
CA LEU A 153 8.07 4.80 -11.48
C LEU A 153 6.99 4.66 -10.40
N ALA A 154 7.14 3.69 -9.49
CA ALA A 154 6.29 3.55 -8.30
C ALA A 154 6.33 4.80 -7.42
N GLN A 155 7.52 5.37 -7.18
CA GLN A 155 7.69 6.61 -6.42
C GLN A 155 7.01 7.79 -7.12
N GLN A 156 7.22 7.99 -8.42
CA GLN A 156 6.57 9.05 -9.20
C GLN A 156 5.05 8.91 -9.20
N LEU A 157 4.57 7.67 -9.25
CA LEU A 157 3.16 7.37 -9.20
C LEU A 157 2.56 7.72 -7.83
N MET A 158 3.22 7.32 -6.75
CA MET A 158 2.81 7.69 -5.40
C MET A 158 2.86 9.20 -5.17
N ASP A 159 3.92 9.86 -5.61
CA ASP A 159 4.07 11.32 -5.54
C ASP A 159 2.92 12.02 -6.28
N ARG A 160 2.62 11.60 -7.51
CA ARG A 160 1.50 12.12 -8.29
C ARG A 160 0.16 11.86 -7.61
N VAL A 161 -0.04 10.66 -7.06
CA VAL A 161 -1.30 10.25 -6.45
C VAL A 161 -1.58 10.97 -5.14
N MET A 162 -0.51 11.21 -4.36
CA MET A 162 -0.55 11.90 -3.07
C MET A 162 -0.45 13.43 -3.20
N THR A 163 -0.08 13.94 -4.38
CA THR A 163 -0.11 15.37 -4.68
C THR A 163 -1.51 15.77 -5.17
N PRO A 164 -2.16 16.77 -4.53
CA PRO A 164 -3.44 17.26 -5.02
C PRO A 164 -3.30 17.86 -6.42
N GLU A 165 -4.22 17.55 -7.33
CA GLU A 165 -4.34 18.33 -8.58
C GLU A 165 -4.75 19.76 -8.19
N ALA A 166 -3.86 20.71 -8.50
CA ALA A 166 -4.04 22.14 -8.21
C ALA A 166 -5.13 22.79 -9.07
#